data_AF-A0A1I3BN33-F1
#
_entry.id   AF-A0A1I3BN33-F1
#
_cell.length_a   1.000
_cell.length_b   1.000
_cell.length_c   1.000
_cell.angle_alpha   90.00
_cell.angle_beta   90.00
_cell.angle_gamma   90.00
#
_symmetry.space_group_name_H-M   'P 1'
#
loop_
_entity.id
_entity.type
_entity.pdbx_description
1 polymer ?
#
loop_
_entity_poly.entity_id
_entity_poly.type
_entity_poly.pdbx_seq_one_letter_code
_entity_poly.pdbx_strand_id
1 'polypeptide(L)'
;MIHEDTMIMMADGSMKKISEIRIGDYVMTEMGYIKVSNIYSGQENSLVKIISASGLNITLTTEHIIKLADGWRRVSEAEIGNKLCIFGNSNGDRIGDIQSVAGDAKVYNLEFQETCDGIYANNYIVGDIKRERNRFESGLDGEKTNFDLYMEKIKTDTDEILSELKAKINGDS
;
A
#
# COMPACT_ATOMS: atom_id res chain seq x y z
N MET A 1 3.37 -9.65 -4.87
CA MET A 1 3.92 -10.51 -3.79
C MET A 1 5.41 -10.20 -3.61
N ILE A 2 5.95 -10.45 -2.41
CA ILE A 2 7.34 -10.13 -2.05
C ILE A 2 8.17 -11.39 -1.75
N HIS A 3 9.47 -11.34 -2.02
CA HIS A 3 10.41 -12.46 -1.91
C HIS A 3 10.53 -12.99 -0.46
N GLU A 4 10.76 -14.30 -0.29
CA GLU A 4 10.74 -14.98 1.02
C GLU A 4 11.74 -14.50 2.07
N ASP A 5 12.87 -13.94 1.62
CA ASP A 5 13.90 -13.36 2.48
C ASP A 5 13.65 -11.90 2.85
N THR A 6 12.54 -11.31 2.39
CA THR A 6 12.20 -9.92 2.74
C THR A 6 11.99 -9.81 4.24
N MET A 7 12.67 -8.84 4.87
CA MET A 7 12.58 -8.55 6.28
C MET A 7 11.41 -7.61 6.55
N ILE A 8 10.44 -8.06 7.34
CA ILE A 8 9.29 -7.29 7.80
C ILE A 8 9.61 -6.68 9.16
N MET A 9 9.31 -5.39 9.32
CA MET A 9 9.42 -4.73 10.62
C MET A 9 8.24 -5.11 11.51
N MET A 10 8.55 -5.69 12.66
CA MET A 10 7.59 -6.16 13.65
C MET A 10 7.14 -5.01 14.55
N ALA A 11 6.01 -5.18 15.24
CA ALA A 11 5.48 -4.15 16.15
C ALA A 11 6.41 -3.77 17.31
N ASP A 12 7.30 -4.68 17.72
CA ASP A 12 8.33 -4.44 18.74
C ASP A 12 9.61 -3.78 18.20
N GLY A 13 9.64 -3.44 16.90
CA GLY A 13 10.79 -2.85 16.21
C GLY A 13 11.84 -3.87 15.75
N SER A 14 11.67 -5.16 16.04
CA SER A 14 12.52 -6.21 15.48
C SER A 14 12.24 -6.44 13.99
N MET A 15 13.15 -7.14 13.31
CA MET A 15 12.98 -7.55 11.91
C MET A 15 12.79 -9.05 11.84
N LYS A 16 11.77 -9.52 11.12
CA LYS A 16 11.51 -10.96 10.89
C LYS A 16 11.37 -11.23 9.40
N LYS A 17 11.91 -12.35 8.90
CA LYS A 17 11.70 -12.75 7.50
C LYS A 17 10.20 -12.97 7.23
N ILE A 18 9.71 -12.60 6.07
CA ILE A 18 8.30 -12.81 5.73
C ILE A 18 7.93 -14.31 5.71
N SER A 19 8.84 -15.19 5.31
CA SER A 19 8.66 -16.65 5.38
C SER A 19 8.47 -17.19 6.80
N GLU A 20 8.88 -16.42 7.82
CA GLU A 20 8.78 -16.76 9.23
C GLU A 20 7.58 -16.09 9.93
N ILE A 21 6.90 -15.16 9.25
CA ILE A 21 5.67 -14.52 9.76
C ILE A 21 4.60 -15.59 9.94
N ARG A 22 3.80 -15.44 11.01
CA ARG A 22 2.67 -16.31 11.32
C ARG A 22 1.38 -15.49 11.43
N ILE A 23 0.25 -16.14 11.12
CA ILE A 23 -1.07 -15.57 11.40
C ILE A 23 -1.14 -15.27 12.91
N GLY A 24 -1.58 -14.06 13.23
CA GLY A 24 -1.60 -13.53 14.59
C GLY A 24 -0.39 -12.70 15.01
N ASP A 25 0.70 -12.71 14.24
CA ASP A 25 1.81 -11.77 14.43
C ASP A 25 1.35 -10.32 14.23
N TYR A 26 2.01 -9.39 14.93
CA TYR A 26 1.81 -7.95 14.77
C TYR A 26 2.99 -7.31 14.06
N VAL A 27 2.71 -6.60 12.96
CA VAL A 27 3.72 -5.91 12.14
C VAL A 27 3.55 -4.40 12.22
N MET A 28 4.64 -3.67 12.01
CA MET A 28 4.65 -2.21 12.03
C MET A 28 4.07 -1.64 10.73
N THR A 29 3.28 -0.58 10.86
CA THR A 29 2.71 0.24 9.77
C THR A 29 3.08 1.70 9.99
N GLU A 30 2.78 2.57 9.01
CA GLU A 30 2.96 4.02 9.19
C GLU A 30 2.12 4.62 10.33
N MET A 31 1.01 3.96 10.70
CA MET A 31 0.04 4.46 11.68
C MET A 31 0.07 3.70 13.02
N GLY A 32 1.05 2.81 13.22
CA GLY A 32 1.18 1.99 14.43
C GLY A 32 1.51 0.54 14.09
N TYR A 33 0.67 -0.39 14.54
CA TYR A 33 0.86 -1.82 14.27
C TYR A 33 -0.45 -2.49 13.90
N ILE A 34 -0.36 -3.60 13.17
CA ILE A 34 -1.55 -4.35 12.72
C ILE A 34 -1.32 -5.86 12.80
N LYS A 35 -2.39 -6.61 13.05
CA LYS A 35 -2.37 -8.07 13.17
C LYS A 35 -2.53 -8.75 11.81
N VAL A 36 -1.65 -9.71 11.52
CA VAL A 36 -1.74 -10.60 10.36
C VAL A 36 -2.95 -11.53 10.53
N SER A 37 -3.89 -11.48 9.59
CA SER A 37 -5.09 -12.33 9.57
C SER A 37 -4.96 -13.50 8.60
N ASN A 38 -4.19 -13.36 7.53
CA ASN A 38 -3.94 -14.42 6.56
C ASN A 38 -2.57 -14.26 5.88
N ILE A 39 -2.05 -15.35 5.33
CA ILE A 39 -0.78 -15.38 4.59
C ILE A 39 -1.00 -16.13 3.29
N TYR A 40 -0.73 -15.45 2.18
CA TYR A 40 -0.72 -16.05 0.85
C TYR A 40 0.72 -16.35 0.46
N SER A 41 0.96 -17.50 -0.16
CA SER A 41 2.27 -17.83 -0.68
C SER A 41 2.16 -18.54 -2.02
N GLY A 42 3.20 -18.42 -2.84
CA GLY A 42 3.27 -19.00 -4.17
C GLY A 42 4.72 -19.16 -4.62
N GLN A 43 4.87 -19.68 -5.84
CA GLN A 43 6.14 -19.69 -6.56
C GLN A 43 6.04 -18.72 -7.72
N GLU A 44 7.06 -17.90 -7.90
CA GLU A 44 7.16 -16.94 -8.99
C GLU A 44 8.49 -17.08 -9.69
N ASN A 45 8.48 -17.02 -11.02
CA ASN A 45 9.67 -17.14 -11.86
C ASN A 45 10.13 -15.79 -12.45
N SER A 46 9.38 -14.73 -12.16
CA SER A 46 9.61 -13.38 -12.67
C SER A 46 9.51 -12.38 -11.52
N LEU A 47 10.67 -12.00 -10.98
CA LEU A 47 10.78 -10.99 -9.94
C LEU A 47 11.63 -9.83 -10.41
N VAL A 48 11.42 -8.69 -9.76
CA VAL A 48 12.21 -7.48 -9.93
C VAL A 48 12.86 -7.14 -8.60
N LYS A 49 14.14 -6.79 -8.64
CA LYS A 49 14.87 -6.22 -7.51
C LYS A 49 15.03 -4.73 -7.73
N ILE A 50 14.45 -3.93 -6.83
CA ILE A 50 14.66 -2.49 -6.80
C ILE A 50 15.80 -2.20 -5.83
N ILE A 51 16.75 -1.36 -6.24
CA ILE A 51 17.88 -0.91 -5.43
C ILE A 51 17.85 0.61 -5.38
N SER A 52 17.82 1.19 -4.19
CA SER A 52 17.85 2.64 -4.01
C SER A 52 19.27 3.19 -3.91
N ALA A 53 19.42 4.50 -4.03
CA ALA A 53 20.69 5.20 -4.02
C ALA A 53 21.44 5.05 -2.68
N SER A 54 20.74 4.83 -1.57
CA SER A 54 21.37 4.51 -0.27
C SER A 54 21.80 3.04 -0.14
N GLY A 55 21.50 2.18 -1.11
CA GLY A 55 21.86 0.76 -1.11
C GLY A 55 20.80 -0.18 -0.50
N LEU A 56 19.68 0.35 -0.03
CA LEU A 56 18.52 -0.48 0.34
C LEU A 56 17.99 -1.20 -0.91
N ASN A 57 17.37 -2.36 -0.70
CA ASN A 57 16.79 -3.12 -1.80
C ASN A 57 15.63 -4.01 -1.36
N ILE A 58 14.73 -4.28 -2.30
CA ILE A 58 13.59 -5.19 -2.13
C ILE A 58 13.35 -5.96 -3.41
N THR A 59 12.99 -7.24 -3.29
CA THR A 59 12.70 -8.13 -4.41
C THR A 59 11.24 -8.57 -4.35
N LEU A 60 10.51 -8.38 -5.45
CA LEU A 60 9.06 -8.49 -5.50
C LEU A 60 8.55 -8.68 -6.92
N THR A 61 7.29 -9.10 -7.06
CA THR A 61 6.62 -9.22 -8.36
C THR A 61 6.33 -7.84 -8.93
N THR A 62 6.24 -7.73 -10.26
CA THR A 62 5.92 -6.46 -10.97
C THR A 62 4.56 -5.87 -10.56
N GLU A 63 3.60 -6.74 -10.21
CA GLU A 63 2.25 -6.32 -9.85
C GLU A 63 2.10 -5.87 -8.39
N HIS A 64 3.14 -6.06 -7.57
CA HIS A 64 3.06 -5.66 -6.16
C HIS A 64 3.06 -4.13 -6.04
N ILE A 65 2.34 -3.62 -5.03
CA ILE A 65 2.15 -2.18 -4.83
C ILE A 65 3.20 -1.65 -3.85
N ILE A 66 3.86 -0.57 -4.25
CA ILE A 66 4.87 0.16 -3.48
C ILE A 66 4.45 1.61 -3.28
N LYS A 67 4.90 2.23 -2.18
CA LYS A 67 4.66 3.65 -1.93
C LYS A 67 5.82 4.49 -2.45
N LEU A 68 5.55 5.32 -3.45
CA LEU A 68 6.42 6.39 -3.90
C LEU A 68 6.04 7.71 -3.21
N ALA A 69 6.94 8.68 -3.24
CA ALA A 69 6.71 10.01 -2.66
C ALA A 69 5.52 10.76 -3.29
N ASP A 70 5.15 10.41 -4.53
CA ASP A 70 4.01 10.98 -5.26
C ASP A 70 2.76 10.08 -5.25
N GLY A 71 2.80 8.94 -4.55
CA GLY A 71 1.65 8.06 -4.39
C GLY A 71 1.97 6.57 -4.50
N TRP A 72 0.92 5.76 -4.54
CA TRP A 72 1.03 4.30 -4.63
C TRP A 72 1.06 3.84 -6.08
N ARG A 73 2.02 2.99 -6.43
CA ARG A 73 2.18 2.43 -7.77
C ARG A 73 2.53 0.96 -7.76
N ARG A 74 2.28 0.28 -8.88
CA ARG A 74 2.85 -1.04 -9.13
C ARG A 74 4.35 -0.92 -9.34
N VAL A 75 5.08 -2.01 -9.05
CA VAL A 75 6.50 -2.09 -9.38
C VAL A 75 6.77 -1.96 -10.87
N SER A 76 5.88 -2.44 -11.74
CA SER A 76 5.98 -2.25 -13.19
C SER A 76 5.92 -0.78 -13.64
N GLU A 77 5.40 0.12 -12.80
CA GLU A 77 5.30 1.56 -13.06
C GLU A 77 6.42 2.36 -12.37
N ALA A 78 7.31 1.69 -11.65
CA ALA A 78 8.44 2.34 -11.00
C ALA A 78 9.59 2.55 -11.99
N GLU A 79 10.17 3.75 -11.96
CA GLU A 79 11.28 4.13 -12.83
C GLU A 79 12.50 4.58 -12.01
N ILE A 80 13.69 4.40 -12.61
CA ILE A 80 14.93 4.97 -12.05
C ILE A 80 14.74 6.47 -11.84
N GLY A 81 15.10 6.95 -10.65
CA GLY A 81 14.93 8.35 -10.27
C GLY A 81 13.63 8.66 -9.49
N ASN A 82 12.62 7.77 -9.52
CA ASN A 82 11.48 7.87 -8.60
C ASN A 82 11.98 7.76 -7.14
N LYS A 83 11.20 8.29 -6.18
CA LYS A 83 11.54 8.22 -4.76
C LYS A 83 10.62 7.25 -4.03
N LEU A 84 11.17 6.20 -3.45
CA LEU A 84 10.47 5.22 -2.63
C LEU A 84 10.37 5.71 -1.20
N CYS A 85 9.17 5.70 -0.62
CA CYS A 85 9.02 6.01 0.80
C CYS A 85 9.67 4.91 1.63
N ILE A 86 10.46 5.33 2.62
CA ILE A 86 11.15 4.44 3.56
C ILE A 86 10.84 4.84 5.00
N PHE A 87 11.02 3.89 5.92
CA PHE A 87 10.88 4.14 7.34
C PHE A 87 11.73 5.32 7.80
N GLY A 88 11.13 6.24 8.57
CA GLY A 88 11.81 7.42 9.12
C GLY A 88 12.15 8.54 8.13
N ASN A 89 11.88 8.38 6.82
CA ASN A 89 12.12 9.43 5.82
C ASN A 89 11.00 9.47 4.76
N SER A 90 10.04 10.36 4.99
CA SER A 90 8.89 10.59 4.10
C SER A 90 9.26 11.22 2.77
N ASN A 91 10.41 11.89 2.65
CA ASN A 91 10.90 12.41 1.37
C ASN A 91 11.40 11.29 0.44
N GLY A 92 11.50 10.07 0.97
CA GLY A 92 11.87 8.86 0.26
C GLY A 92 13.35 8.77 -0.13
N ASP A 93 13.71 7.63 -0.70
CA ASP A 93 15.02 7.35 -1.26
C ASP A 93 14.90 7.07 -2.76
N ARG A 94 15.84 7.62 -3.53
CA ARG A 94 15.80 7.58 -4.99
C ARG A 94 16.10 6.17 -5.47
N ILE A 95 15.31 5.65 -6.42
CA ILE A 95 15.63 4.41 -7.14
C ILE A 95 16.89 4.64 -7.98
N GLY A 96 17.93 3.86 -7.70
CA GLY A 96 19.19 3.88 -8.44
C GLY A 96 19.25 2.81 -9.52
N ASP A 97 18.62 1.66 -9.28
CA ASP A 97 18.65 0.53 -10.21
C ASP A 97 17.40 -0.36 -10.07
N ILE A 98 17.03 -1.02 -11.16
CA ILE A 98 15.92 -1.97 -11.25
C ILE A 98 16.39 -3.16 -12.08
N GLN A 99 16.45 -4.34 -11.46
CA GLN A 99 17.02 -5.55 -12.06
C GLN A 99 15.97 -6.65 -12.15
N SER A 100 15.89 -7.34 -13.29
CA SER A 100 15.17 -8.61 -13.36
C SER A 100 15.92 -9.70 -12.58
N VAL A 101 15.20 -10.47 -11.78
CA VAL A 101 15.73 -11.61 -11.03
C VAL A 101 15.21 -12.88 -11.69
N ALA A 102 16.14 -13.71 -12.15
CA ALA A 102 15.84 -15.00 -12.76
C ALA A 102 15.75 -16.11 -11.71
N GLY A 103 14.87 -17.09 -11.98
CA GLY A 103 14.73 -18.29 -11.17
C GLY A 103 13.41 -18.35 -10.43
N ASP A 104 13.06 -19.55 -9.98
CA ASP A 104 11.88 -19.78 -9.16
C ASP A 104 12.17 -19.36 -7.73
N ALA A 105 11.35 -18.47 -7.20
CA ALA A 105 11.46 -17.99 -5.84
C ALA A 105 10.11 -18.09 -5.13
N LYS A 106 10.17 -18.44 -3.84
CA LYS A 106 8.98 -18.42 -3.01
C LYS A 106 8.62 -16.99 -2.67
N VAL A 107 7.36 -16.65 -2.84
CA VAL A 107 6.83 -15.31 -2.57
C VAL A 107 5.69 -15.36 -1.59
N TYR A 108 5.47 -14.24 -0.92
CA TYR A 108 4.46 -14.09 0.11
C TYR A 108 3.67 -12.79 -0.07
N ASN A 109 2.43 -12.80 0.39
CA ASN A 109 1.64 -11.59 0.64
C ASN A 109 0.93 -11.75 1.98
N LEU A 110 0.80 -10.65 2.71
CA LEU A 110 0.17 -10.63 4.02
C LEU A 110 -1.20 -9.95 3.88
N GLU A 111 -2.18 -10.50 4.57
CA GLU A 111 -3.47 -9.85 4.77
C GLU A 111 -3.65 -9.56 6.25
N PHE A 112 -4.32 -8.45 6.53
CA PHE A 112 -4.47 -7.93 7.87
C PHE A 112 -5.94 -7.88 8.29
N GLN A 113 -6.14 -7.95 9.60
CA GLN A 113 -7.47 -7.95 10.21
C GLN A 113 -8.28 -6.70 9.82
N GLU A 114 -7.60 -5.57 9.66
CA GLU A 114 -8.17 -4.28 9.26
C GLU A 114 -7.47 -3.77 7.99
N THR A 115 -7.94 -2.65 7.44
CA THR A 115 -7.22 -1.95 6.37
C THR A 115 -5.98 -1.26 6.93
N CYS A 116 -4.86 -1.32 6.22
CA CYS A 116 -3.66 -0.58 6.59
C CYS A 116 -3.15 0.32 5.45
N ASP A 117 -2.36 1.31 5.83
CA ASP A 117 -1.65 2.20 4.91
C ASP A 117 -0.31 1.60 4.44
N GLY A 118 -0.19 0.28 4.51
CA GLY A 118 1.01 -0.48 4.16
C GLY A 118 1.87 -0.85 5.35
N ILE A 119 2.84 -1.72 5.05
CA ILE A 119 3.78 -2.28 6.02
C ILE A 119 5.21 -1.97 5.60
N TYR A 120 6.13 -2.07 6.55
CA TYR A 120 7.55 -1.91 6.28
C TYR A 120 8.23 -3.23 5.92
N ALA A 121 8.74 -3.31 4.70
CA ALA A 121 9.43 -4.45 4.12
C ALA A 121 10.81 -4.01 3.57
N ASN A 122 11.90 -4.54 4.14
CA ASN A 122 13.27 -4.05 3.91
C ASN A 122 13.38 -2.51 4.02
N ASN A 123 12.68 -1.94 5.01
CA ASN A 123 12.50 -0.49 5.24
C ASN A 123 11.66 0.28 4.22
N TYR A 124 11.23 -0.31 3.11
CA TYR A 124 10.28 0.31 2.18
C TYR A 124 8.84 0.12 2.64
N ILE A 125 7.96 1.01 2.20
CA ILE A 125 6.52 0.85 2.43
C ILE A 125 5.88 0.12 1.25
N VAL A 126 5.23 -1.00 1.53
CA VAL A 126 4.56 -1.86 0.54
C VAL A 126 3.09 -2.08 0.90
N GLY A 127 2.26 -2.29 -0.13
CA GLY A 127 0.83 -2.52 -0.01
C GLY A 127 0.49 -3.96 0.39
N ASP A 128 -0.72 -4.14 0.91
CA ASP A 128 -1.29 -5.45 1.20
C ASP A 128 -2.17 -5.97 0.05
N ILE A 129 -2.72 -7.18 0.22
CA ILE A 129 -3.60 -7.78 -0.79
C ILE A 129 -4.86 -6.95 -1.10
N LYS A 130 -5.40 -6.24 -0.11
CA LYS A 130 -6.61 -5.42 -0.29
C LYS A 130 -6.29 -4.22 -1.18
N ARG A 131 -5.14 -3.58 -0.99
CA ARG A 131 -4.67 -2.47 -1.83
C ARG A 131 -4.32 -2.93 -3.25
N GLU A 132 -3.74 -4.12 -3.39
CA GLU A 132 -3.48 -4.72 -4.71
C GLU A 132 -4.77 -4.98 -5.51
N ARG A 133 -5.79 -5.56 -4.86
CA ARG A 133 -7.09 -5.84 -5.48
C ARG A 133 -7.87 -4.57 -5.80
N ASN A 134 -7.95 -3.63 -4.85
CA ASN A 134 -8.69 -2.39 -5.05
C ASN A 134 -8.12 -1.56 -6.21
N ARG A 135 -6.81 -1.58 -6.46
CA ARG A 135 -6.21 -0.88 -7.63
C ARG A 135 -6.46 -1.60 -8.96
N PHE A 136 -6.67 -2.92 -8.93
CA PHE A 136 -7.12 -3.67 -10.11
C PHE A 136 -8.58 -3.30 -10.46
N GLU A 137 -9.44 -3.17 -9.45
CA GLU A 137 -10.83 -2.72 -9.64
C GLU A 137 -10.92 -1.23 -9.99
N SER A 138 -10.03 -0.39 -9.45
CA SER A 138 -9.90 1.03 -9.79
C SER A 138 -9.03 1.30 -11.03
N GLY A 139 -8.65 0.27 -11.78
CA GLY A 139 -8.04 0.41 -13.12
C GLY A 139 -8.97 1.07 -14.15
N LEU A 140 -10.21 1.36 -13.74
CA LEU A 140 -11.04 2.45 -14.25
C LEU A 140 -10.66 3.73 -13.49
N ASP A 141 -9.56 4.38 -13.89
CA ASP A 141 -9.19 5.69 -13.35
C ASP A 141 -10.29 6.70 -13.72
N GLY A 142 -11.19 6.97 -12.77
CA GLY A 142 -12.27 7.95 -12.91
C GLY A 142 -13.61 7.61 -12.27
N GLU A 143 -13.90 6.35 -11.90
CA GLU A 143 -15.21 6.01 -11.31
C GLU A 143 -15.17 6.03 -9.79
N LYS A 144 -15.92 6.99 -9.21
CA LYS A 144 -16.24 7.07 -7.79
C LYS A 144 -16.78 5.72 -7.31
N THR A 145 -16.30 5.20 -6.19
CA THR A 145 -16.87 3.96 -5.63
C THR A 145 -18.35 4.17 -5.30
N ASN A 146 -19.13 3.08 -5.17
CA ASN A 146 -20.52 3.18 -4.69
C ASN A 146 -20.62 3.89 -3.34
N PHE A 147 -19.59 3.77 -2.50
CA PHE A 147 -19.51 4.49 -1.23
C PHE A 147 -19.27 6.00 -1.43
N ASP A 148 -18.36 6.37 -2.33
CA ASP A 148 -18.09 7.78 -2.66
C ASP A 148 -19.33 8.46 -3.26
N LEU A 149 -20.02 7.78 -4.18
CA LEU A 149 -21.28 8.25 -4.76
C LEU A 149 -22.38 8.42 -3.71
N TYR A 150 -22.48 7.48 -2.77
CA TYR A 150 -23.44 7.53 -1.68
C TYR A 150 -23.15 8.70 -0.71
N MET A 151 -21.88 8.90 -0.35
CA MET A 151 -21.46 9.99 0.53
C MET A 151 -21.63 11.37 -0.12
N GLU A 152 -21.38 11.48 -1.42
CA GLU A 152 -21.62 12.72 -2.17
C GLU A 152 -23.10 13.05 -2.25
N LYS A 153 -23.96 12.05 -2.51
CA LYS A 153 -25.41 12.24 -2.50
C LYS A 153 -25.91 12.75 -1.15
N ILE A 154 -25.47 12.15 -0.04
CA ILE A 154 -25.83 12.62 1.31
C ILE A 154 -25.42 14.08 1.50
N LYS A 155 -24.22 14.45 1.04
CA LYS A 155 -23.72 15.81 1.17
C LYS A 155 -24.58 16.80 0.38
N THR A 156 -24.90 16.49 -0.88
CA THR A 156 -25.77 17.31 -1.72
C THR A 156 -27.15 17.50 -1.10
N ASP A 157 -27.78 16.40 -0.68
CA ASP A 157 -29.11 16.45 -0.05
C ASP A 157 -29.08 17.30 1.24
N THR A 158 -28.00 17.21 2.02
CA THR A 158 -27.81 18.01 3.24
C THR A 158 -27.64 19.50 2.93
N ASP A 159 -26.85 19.84 1.91
CA ASP A 159 -26.60 21.22 1.49
C ASP A 159 -27.89 21.87 0.95
N GLU A 160 -28.72 21.13 0.20
CA GLU A 160 -30.03 21.60 -0.26
C GLU A 160 -30.97 21.91 0.91
N ILE A 161 -31.10 20.98 1.86
CA ILE A 161 -31.93 21.17 3.06
C ILE A 161 -31.46 22.40 3.87
N LEU A 162 -30.15 22.56 4.05
CA LEU A 162 -29.58 23.71 4.76
C LEU A 162 -29.85 25.03 4.02
N SER A 163 -29.84 25.01 2.69
CA SER A 163 -30.15 26.17 1.84
C SER A 163 -31.62 26.58 2.00
N GLU A 164 -32.55 25.63 1.94
CA GLU A 164 -33.98 25.88 2.12
C GLU A 164 -34.31 26.41 3.52
N LEU A 165 -33.68 25.86 4.55
CA LEU A 165 -33.85 26.33 5.93
C LEU A 165 -33.36 27.78 6.08
N LYS A 166 -32.20 28.12 5.53
CA LYS A 166 -31.67 29.49 5.54
C LYS A 166 -32.60 30.45 4.80
N ALA A 167 -33.15 30.03 3.66
CA ALA A 167 -34.09 30.85 2.88
C ALA A 167 -35.39 31.12 3.65
N LYS A 168 -35.93 30.12 4.37
CA LYS A 168 -37.11 30.30 5.22
C LYS A 168 -36.83 31.21 6.41
N ILE A 169 -35.69 31.05 7.08
CA ILE A 169 -35.30 31.90 8.22
C ILE A 169 -35.10 33.36 7.79
N ASN A 170 -34.54 33.60 6.61
CA ASN A 170 -34.27 34.95 6.10
C ASN A 170 -35.46 35.57 5.34
N GLY A 171 -36.47 34.77 4.97
CA GLY A 171 -37.67 35.21 4.25
C GLY A 171 -38.84 35.62 5.16
N ASP A 172 -38.76 35.34 6.45
CA ASP A 172 -39.75 35.71 7.48
C ASP A 172 -39.34 36.99 8.25
N SER A 173 -38.62 37.92 7.60
CA SER A 173 -38.32 39.28 8.14
C SER A 173 -39.19 40.37 7.51
#